data_AF-A0A519Q9T9-F1
#
_entry.id   AF-A0A519Q9T9-F1
#
_cell.length_a   1.000
_cell.length_b   1.000
_cell.length_c   1.000
_cell.angle_alpha   90.00
_cell.angle_beta   90.00
_cell.angle_gamma   90.00
#
_symmetry.space_group_name_H-M   'P 1'
#
loop_
_entity.id
_entity.type
_entity.pdbx_description
1 polymer ?
#
loop_
_entity_poly.entity_id
_entity_poly.type
_entity_poly.pdbx_seq_one_letter_code
_entity_poly.pdbx_strand_id
1 'polypeptide(L)' 'YELGVSEFGSFVAEVPAPLAIGTVTLADGSSVKGFVAEPRAVTGAEDITHLGGWRAFINAKAPA' A
#
# COMPACT_ATOMS: atom_id res chain seq x y z
N TYR A 1 12.16 -4.03 -1.90
CA TYR A 1 12.75 -3.89 -0.55
C TYR A 1 12.87 -5.28 0.03
N GLU A 2 13.91 -5.52 0.81
CA GLU A 2 14.06 -6.73 1.61
C GLU A 2 14.08 -6.32 3.08
N LEU A 3 13.41 -7.11 3.92
CA LEU A 3 13.36 -6.90 5.36
C LEU A 3 13.64 -8.23 6.04
N GLY A 4 14.54 -8.24 7.01
CA GLY A 4 14.82 -9.44 7.78
C GLY A 4 13.64 -9.80 8.67
N VAL A 5 13.58 -11.08 9.04
CA VAL A 5 12.46 -11.61 9.84
C VAL A 5 12.43 -10.99 11.24
N SER A 6 13.60 -10.68 11.82
CA SER A 6 13.73 -10.01 13.12
C SER A 6 13.17 -8.59 13.12
N GLU A 7 13.26 -7.88 12.00
CA GLU A 7 12.84 -6.48 11.88
C GLU A 7 11.36 -6.36 11.45
N PHE A 8 10.75 -7.43 10.96
CA PHE A 8 9.37 -7.40 10.47
C PHE A 8 8.37 -6.96 11.55
N GLY A 9 8.55 -7.44 12.79
CA GLY A 9 7.64 -7.12 13.89
C GLY A 9 7.60 -5.63 14.24
N SER A 10 8.76 -4.99 14.38
CA SER A 10 8.84 -3.56 14.66
C SER A 10 8.31 -2.72 13.51
N PHE A 11 8.61 -3.12 12.27
CA PHE A 11 8.09 -2.43 11.09
C PHE A 11 6.55 -2.49 11.02
N VAL A 12 5.95 -3.67 11.22
CA VAL A 12 4.48 -3.81 11.17
C VAL A 12 3.80 -3.08 12.32
N ALA A 13 4.43 -2.98 13.49
CA ALA A 13 3.91 -2.22 14.62
C ALA A 13 3.74 -0.71 14.33
N GLU A 14 4.50 -0.17 13.37
CA GLU A 14 4.41 1.23 12.93
C GLU A 14 3.33 1.47 11.87
N VAL A 15 2.65 0.43 11.37
CA VAL A 15 1.60 0.56 10.36
C VAL A 15 0.25 0.80 11.04
N PRO A 16 -0.29 2.03 11.04
CA PRO A 16 -1.54 2.33 11.75
C PRO A 16 -2.75 1.84 10.97
N ALA A 17 -3.81 1.51 11.69
CA ALA A 17 -5.12 1.28 11.07
C ALA A 17 -5.56 2.53 10.28
N PRO A 18 -6.17 2.38 9.09
CA PRO A 18 -6.70 1.14 8.50
C PRO A 18 -5.73 0.37 7.58
N LEU A 19 -4.43 0.68 7.60
CA LEU A 19 -3.42 -0.01 6.80
C LEU A 19 -2.96 -1.30 7.49
N ALA A 20 -2.52 -2.26 6.68
CA ALA A 20 -1.94 -3.51 7.15
C ALA A 20 -0.87 -4.03 6.17
N ILE A 21 -0.04 -4.98 6.62
CA ILE A 21 0.83 -5.76 5.73
C ILE A 21 0.14 -7.09 5.40
N GLY A 22 -0.29 -7.21 4.15
CA GLY A 22 -0.95 -8.39 3.58
C GLY A 22 -0.06 -9.12 2.59
N THR A 23 -0.65 -10.09 1.88
CA THR A 23 -0.03 -10.72 0.71
C THR A 23 -0.63 -10.09 -0.55
N VAL A 24 0.22 -9.71 -1.51
CA VAL A 24 -0.17 -9.16 -2.81
C VAL A 24 0.39 -10.00 -3.94
N THR A 25 -0.32 -10.04 -5.06
CA THR A 25 0.11 -10.74 -6.28
C THR A 25 0.71 -9.74 -7.26
N LEU A 26 1.91 -10.01 -7.73
CA LEU A 26 2.61 -9.21 -8.73
C LEU A 26 2.18 -9.60 -10.15
N ALA A 27 2.53 -8.78 -11.14
CA ALA A 27 2.18 -9.01 -12.54
C ALA A 27 2.78 -10.31 -13.12
N ASP A 28 3.88 -10.79 -12.55
CA ASP A 28 4.50 -12.07 -12.90
C ASP A 28 3.82 -13.28 -12.22
N GLY A 29 2.77 -13.04 -11.43
CA GLY A 29 2.03 -14.07 -10.69
C GLY A 29 2.64 -14.44 -9.33
N SER A 30 3.81 -13.89 -8.97
CA SER A 30 4.42 -14.13 -7.66
C SER A 30 3.63 -13.48 -6.52
N SER A 31 3.70 -14.07 -5.32
CA SER A 31 3.06 -13.54 -4.11
C SER A 31 4.12 -13.00 -3.14
N VAL A 32 3.96 -11.76 -2.71
CA VAL A 32 4.90 -11.07 -1.80
C VAL A 32 4.15 -10.36 -0.66
N LYS A 33 4.85 -9.95 0.39
CA LYS A 33 4.28 -9.06 1.41
C LYS A 33 4.22 -7.62 0.90
N GLY A 34 3.09 -6.97 1.13
CA GLY A 34 2.83 -5.60 0.67
C GLY A 34 1.77 -4.89 1.51
N PHE A 35 1.69 -3.57 1.34
CA PHE A 35 0.66 -2.75 1.99
C PHE A 35 -0.73 -3.08 1.41
N VAL A 36 -1.70 -3.23 2.30
CA VAL A 36 -3.13 -3.34 1.99
C VAL A 36 -3.92 -2.42 2.92
N ALA A 37 -5.21 -2.23 2.64
CA ALA A 37 -6.11 -1.48 3.50
C ALA A 37 -7.35 -2.31 3.85
N GLU A 38 -7.88 -2.14 5.05
CA GLU A 38 -9.17 -2.72 5.44
C GLU A 38 -10.30 -2.21 4.52
N PRO A 39 -11.36 -3.01 4.24
CA PRO A 39 -12.46 -2.58 3.37
C PRO A 39 -13.14 -1.27 3.76
N ARG A 40 -13.18 -0.94 5.06
CA ARG A 40 -13.74 0.33 5.55
C ARG A 40 -12.97 1.56 5.07
N ALA A 41 -11.71 1.41 4.67
CA ALA A 41 -10.87 2.52 4.21
C ALA A 41 -11.28 3.06 2.84
N VAL A 42 -11.98 2.25 2.02
CA VAL A 42 -12.39 2.68 0.67
C VAL A 42 -13.74 3.40 0.65
N THR A 43 -14.50 3.37 1.75
CA THR A 43 -15.80 4.05 1.84
C THR A 43 -15.60 5.58 1.79
N GLY A 44 -16.05 6.22 0.70
CA GLY A 44 -15.91 7.66 0.49
C GLY A 44 -14.51 8.11 0.07
N ALA A 45 -13.58 7.17 -0.18
CA ALA A 45 -12.26 7.49 -0.71
C ALA A 45 -12.32 7.80 -2.21
N GLU A 46 -11.38 8.63 -2.67
CA GLU A 46 -11.18 8.92 -4.08
C GLU A 46 -10.56 7.72 -4.79
N ASP A 47 -11.18 7.25 -5.88
CA ASP A 47 -10.63 6.18 -6.70
C ASP A 47 -9.57 6.72 -7.67
N ILE A 48 -8.32 6.39 -7.38
CA ILE A 48 -7.15 6.79 -8.17
C ILE A 48 -6.63 5.67 -9.09
N THR A 49 -7.35 4.55 -9.24
CA THR A 49 -6.90 3.37 -10.00
C THR A 49 -6.50 3.73 -11.43
N HIS A 50 -7.26 4.64 -12.06
CA HIS A 50 -7.01 5.12 -13.43
C HIS A 50 -5.66 5.84 -13.61
N LEU A 51 -5.02 6.30 -12.53
CA LEU A 51 -3.71 6.97 -12.57
C LEU A 51 -2.54 5.98 -12.60
N GLY A 52 -2.79 4.69 -12.37
CA GLY A 52 -1.76 3.64 -12.43
C GLY A 52 -0.74 3.66 -11.29
N GLY A 53 -0.87 4.57 -10.31
CA GLY A 53 -0.02 4.57 -9.12
C GLY A 53 0.00 5.87 -8.33
N TRP A 54 0.47 5.77 -7.08
CA TRP A 54 0.50 6.88 -6.12
C TRP A 54 1.35 8.08 -6.58
N ARG A 55 2.47 7.83 -7.26
CA ARG A 55 3.34 8.91 -7.77
C ARG A 55 2.62 9.78 -8.81
N ALA A 56 1.83 9.17 -9.70
CA ALA A 56 1.04 9.90 -10.68
C ALA A 56 -0.03 10.76 -10.00
N PHE A 57 -0.70 10.22 -8.98
CA PHE A 57 -1.65 10.96 -8.16
C PHE A 57 -1.02 12.18 -7.45
N ILE A 58 0.12 12.00 -6.78
CA ILE A 58 0.80 13.12 -6.11
C ILE A 58 1.20 14.21 -7.11
N ASN A 59 1.71 13.84 -8.28
CA ASN A 59 2.05 14.81 -9.32
C ASN A 59 0.81 15.52 -9.87
N ALA A 60 -0.32 14.83 -10.01
CA ALA A 60 -1.58 15.44 -10.44
C ALA A 60 -2.16 16.41 -9.39
N LYS A 61 -1.86 16.20 -8.10
CA LYS A 61 -2.27 17.07 -6.98
C LYS A 61 -1.30 18.20 -6.67
N ALA A 62 -0.06 18.15 -7.15
CA ALA A 62 0.94 19.17 -6.85
C ALA A 62 0.48 20.53 -7.43
N PRO A 63 0.53 21.63 -6.65
CA PRO A 63 0.31 22.96 -7.19
C PRO A 63 1.38 23.29 -8.24
N ALA A 64 0.98 24.04 -9.27
CA ALA A 64 1.86 24.50 -10.34
C ALA A 64 3.00 25.40 -9.85
#